data_AF-A0A945K1R5-F1
#
_entry.id   AF-A0A945K1R5-F1
#
_cell.length_a   1.000
_cell.length_b   1.000
_cell.length_c   1.000
_cell.angle_alpha   90.00
_cell.angle_beta   90.00
_cell.angle_gamma   90.00
#
_symmetry.space_group_name_H-M   'P 1'
#
loop_
_entity.id
_entity.type
_entity.pdbx_description
1 polymer ?
#
loop_
_entity_poly.entity_id
_entity_poly.type
_entity_poly.pdbx_seq_one_letter_code
_entity_poly.pdbx_strand_id
1 'polypeptide(L)'
;MDLATIIGVIAGGLLILSVGEPYQDLLINPARLLFVIGGGMIATLVAHPLSMASRFPVLMLRALFARVPACTDLIIRVVGFAETGRREGILALEAELRPDDDPFLAAGVRLTVDGTEPDLIMDILETEVRFIEQRHAEHARVVSSFGRGCLLFGAIASLMTLTLQGGSGLSGSALLYGVGLPLLYAVLVFGLMQALSHRLSIASAQEVLHKRMVIEAVMAIQAGDNPRVVEHKLSVFLQPALRPSGETPAAKGAPHQVAQADADLIAEVAGILATRATDGKSSFRFADTAKLTDRSIQVALRQIDQKDLVVALKGSSESIRAKVLGNMSHRVRVFIEEEIGFIETDAASIAQTQGRIVDQMNRLAREEKIELPESDS
;
A
#
# COMPACT_ATOMS: atom_id res chain seq x y z
N MET A 1 -22.33 2.52 -1.08
CA MET A 1 -21.85 1.42 -1.92
C MET A 1 -20.79 1.98 -2.82
N ASP A 2 -19.69 1.27 -3.01
CA ASP A 2 -18.68 1.68 -3.96
C ASP A 2 -19.21 1.44 -5.39
N LEU A 3 -19.50 2.53 -6.10
CA LEU A 3 -20.12 2.54 -7.43
C LEU A 3 -19.35 1.66 -8.42
N ALA A 4 -18.02 1.59 -8.26
CA ALA A 4 -17.14 0.75 -9.07
C ALA A 4 -17.49 -0.74 -9.01
N THR A 5 -17.95 -1.25 -7.87
CA THR A 5 -18.33 -2.68 -7.73
C THR A 5 -19.58 -3.00 -8.54
N ILE A 6 -20.58 -2.12 -8.44
CA ILE A 6 -21.87 -2.31 -9.12
C ILE A 6 -21.65 -2.23 -10.62
N ILE A 7 -20.92 -1.21 -11.09
CA ILE A 7 -20.58 -1.04 -12.50
C ILE A 7 -19.79 -2.25 -13.01
N GLY A 8 -18.79 -2.72 -12.26
CA GLY A 8 -17.96 -3.85 -12.66
C GLY A 8 -18.75 -5.15 -12.80
N VAL A 9 -19.63 -5.47 -11.85
CA VAL A 9 -20.47 -6.69 -11.90
C VAL A 9 -21.47 -6.61 -13.07
N ILE A 10 -22.12 -5.46 -13.27
CA ILE A 10 -23.10 -5.27 -14.37
C ILE A 10 -22.41 -5.34 -15.74
N ALA A 11 -21.29 -4.62 -15.91
CA ALA A 11 -20.54 -4.62 -17.16
C ALA A 11 -19.97 -6.00 -17.50
N GLY A 12 -19.43 -6.71 -16.50
CA GLY A 12 -18.96 -8.08 -16.67
C GLY A 12 -20.09 -9.04 -17.07
N GLY A 13 -21.25 -8.95 -16.42
CA GLY A 13 -22.43 -9.72 -16.79
C GLY A 13 -22.89 -9.46 -18.23
N LEU A 14 -22.94 -8.19 -18.65
CA LEU A 14 -23.34 -7.80 -20.00
C LEU A 14 -22.39 -8.36 -21.07
N LEU A 15 -21.07 -8.33 -20.82
CA LEU A 15 -20.08 -8.91 -21.75
C LEU A 15 -20.21 -10.43 -21.88
N ILE A 16 -20.55 -11.12 -20.80
CA ILE A 16 -20.79 -12.58 -20.85
C ILE A 16 -22.05 -12.88 -21.68
N LEU A 17 -23.11 -12.09 -21.50
CA LEU A 17 -24.36 -12.26 -22.26
C LEU A 17 -24.19 -11.95 -23.75
N SER A 18 -23.32 -11.02 -24.13
CA SER A 18 -23.09 -10.66 -25.53
C SER A 18 -22.39 -11.77 -26.33
N VAL A 19 -21.55 -12.57 -25.68
CA VAL A 19 -20.92 -13.76 -26.32
C VAL A 19 -21.94 -14.89 -26.50
N GLY A 20 -23.02 -14.89 -25.72
CA GLY A 20 -24.01 -15.96 -25.67
C GLY A 20 -25.01 -15.98 -26.80
N GLU A 21 -25.10 -14.98 -27.68
CA GLU A 21 -26.08 -14.93 -28.77
C GLU A 21 -25.73 -15.89 -29.93
N PRO A 22 -26.69 -16.70 -30.47
CA PRO A 22 -28.11 -16.86 -30.11
C PRO A 22 -28.41 -17.99 -29.10
N TYR A 23 -27.41 -18.48 -28.37
CA TYR A 23 -27.48 -19.64 -27.46
C TYR A 23 -27.65 -19.27 -25.97
N GLN A 24 -28.30 -18.16 -25.64
CA GLN A 24 -28.42 -17.69 -24.25
C GLN A 24 -29.18 -18.67 -23.34
N ASP A 25 -30.23 -19.31 -23.86
CA ASP A 25 -31.00 -20.32 -23.10
C ASP A 25 -30.16 -21.55 -22.74
N LEU A 26 -29.14 -21.83 -23.56
CA LEU A 26 -28.23 -22.96 -23.39
C LEU A 26 -27.19 -22.71 -22.29
N LEU A 27 -26.86 -21.43 -22.09
CA LEU A 27 -25.92 -20.95 -21.07
C LEU A 27 -26.53 -20.92 -19.67
N ILE A 28 -27.84 -21.09 -19.50
CA ILE A 28 -28.52 -21.07 -18.21
C ILE A 28 -28.96 -22.49 -17.85
N ASN A 29 -28.08 -23.23 -17.19
CA ASN A 29 -28.34 -24.57 -16.68
C ASN A 29 -28.20 -24.59 -15.14
N PRO A 30 -29.32 -24.55 -14.40
CA PRO A 30 -29.28 -24.45 -12.94
C PRO A 30 -28.66 -25.69 -12.29
N ALA A 31 -28.81 -26.87 -12.89
CA ALA A 31 -28.26 -28.10 -12.33
C ALA A 31 -26.71 -28.10 -12.33
N ARG A 32 -26.09 -27.63 -13.42
CA ARG A 32 -24.62 -27.54 -13.49
C ARG A 32 -24.08 -26.43 -12.59
N LEU A 33 -24.78 -25.31 -12.50
CA LEU A 33 -24.42 -24.22 -11.59
C LEU A 33 -24.50 -24.68 -10.12
N LEU A 34 -25.57 -25.39 -9.76
CA LEU A 34 -25.76 -25.93 -8.41
C LEU A 34 -24.67 -26.94 -8.06
N PHE A 35 -24.22 -27.78 -9.01
CA PHE A 35 -23.10 -28.69 -8.78
C PHE A 35 -21.82 -27.95 -8.42
N VAL A 36 -21.48 -26.90 -9.18
CA VAL A 36 -20.29 -26.08 -8.94
C VAL A 36 -20.37 -25.36 -7.59
N ILE A 37 -21.50 -24.70 -7.30
CA ILE A 37 -21.72 -23.99 -6.04
C ILE A 37 -21.71 -24.96 -4.86
N GLY A 38 -22.38 -26.11 -4.99
CA GLY A 38 -22.40 -27.16 -3.97
C GLY A 38 -21.02 -27.74 -3.70
N GLY A 39 -20.23 -27.97 -4.75
CA GLY A 39 -18.82 -28.35 -4.64
C GLY A 39 -17.98 -27.31 -3.91
N GLY A 40 -18.18 -26.02 -4.21
CA GLY A 40 -17.60 -24.91 -3.47
C GLY A 40 -17.94 -24.96 -1.98
N MET A 41 -19.20 -25.16 -1.63
CA MET A 41 -19.64 -25.26 -0.23
C MET A 41 -18.98 -26.45 0.49
N ILE A 42 -18.96 -27.63 -0.15
CA ILE A 42 -18.33 -28.83 0.41
C ILE A 42 -16.83 -28.60 0.63
N ALA A 43 -16.12 -28.06 -0.35
CA ALA A 43 -14.70 -27.73 -0.22
C ALA A 43 -14.45 -26.77 0.94
N THR A 44 -15.32 -25.78 1.13
CA THR A 44 -15.21 -24.79 2.21
C THR A 44 -15.47 -25.42 3.58
N LEU A 45 -16.44 -26.33 3.68
CA LEU A 45 -16.74 -27.09 4.91
C LEU A 45 -15.62 -28.06 5.30
N VAL A 46 -14.89 -28.59 4.32
CA VAL A 46 -13.71 -29.44 4.56
C VAL A 46 -12.51 -28.59 4.99
N ALA A 47 -12.34 -27.40 4.40
CA ALA A 47 -11.19 -26.52 4.66
C ALA A 47 -11.31 -25.70 5.96
N HIS A 48 -12.51 -25.43 6.45
CA HIS A 48 -12.76 -24.50 7.56
C HIS A 48 -13.74 -25.07 8.59
N PRO A 49 -13.61 -24.70 9.88
CA PRO A 49 -14.55 -25.13 10.91
C PRO A 49 -15.98 -24.62 10.63
N LEU A 50 -16.98 -25.39 11.05
CA LEU A 50 -18.39 -25.12 10.76
C LEU A 50 -18.88 -23.75 11.29
N SER A 51 -18.32 -23.29 12.40
CA SER A 51 -18.59 -21.97 12.99
C SER A 51 -18.20 -20.79 12.09
N MET A 52 -17.24 -21.01 11.20
CA MET A 52 -16.72 -20.01 10.26
C MET A 52 -17.41 -20.13 8.90
N ALA A 53 -17.65 -21.36 8.43
CA ALA A 53 -18.39 -21.61 7.19
C ALA A 53 -19.84 -21.08 7.25
N SER A 54 -20.51 -21.18 8.39
CA SER A 54 -21.89 -20.67 8.56
C SER A 54 -22.02 -19.15 8.42
N ARG A 55 -20.93 -18.40 8.61
CA ARG A 55 -20.89 -16.94 8.46
C ARG A 55 -20.72 -16.49 7.01
N PHE A 56 -20.50 -17.41 6.08
CA PHE A 56 -20.27 -17.11 4.66
C PHE A 56 -21.32 -16.17 4.03
N PRO A 57 -22.66 -16.34 4.24
CA PRO A 57 -23.65 -15.46 3.63
C PRO A 57 -23.52 -14.01 4.13
N VAL A 58 -23.23 -13.84 5.42
CA VAL A 58 -23.03 -12.53 6.04
C VAL A 58 -21.74 -11.88 5.53
N LEU A 59 -20.68 -12.66 5.38
CA LEU A 59 -19.41 -12.20 4.81
C LEU A 59 -19.57 -11.73 3.36
N MET A 60 -20.34 -12.46 2.54
CA MET A 60 -20.62 -12.06 1.16
C MET A 60 -21.35 -10.71 1.11
N LEU A 61 -22.36 -10.53 1.96
CA LEU A 61 -23.10 -9.26 2.02
C LEU A 61 -22.19 -8.13 2.49
N ARG A 62 -21.37 -8.35 3.52
CA ARG A 62 -20.38 -7.37 3.98
C ARG A 62 -19.36 -7.02 2.91
N ALA A 63 -18.85 -7.98 2.15
CA ALA A 63 -17.91 -7.73 1.07
C ALA A 63 -18.50 -6.84 -0.03
N LEU A 64 -19.80 -6.94 -0.29
CA LEU A 64 -20.50 -6.11 -1.28
C LEU A 64 -20.83 -4.69 -0.76
N PHE A 65 -21.10 -4.56 0.54
CA PHE A 65 -21.59 -3.33 1.16
C PHE A 65 -20.60 -2.64 2.10
N ALA A 66 -19.36 -3.12 2.20
CA ALA A 66 -18.33 -2.55 3.08
C ALA A 66 -18.24 -1.04 2.87
N ARG A 67 -18.36 -0.30 3.97
CA ARG A 67 -18.10 1.14 4.03
C ARG A 67 -16.89 1.36 4.90
N VAL A 68 -15.99 2.20 4.42
CA VAL A 68 -14.83 2.64 5.19
C VAL A 68 -15.09 4.08 5.64
N PRO A 69 -14.95 4.41 6.94
CA PRO A 69 -15.10 5.77 7.43
C PRO A 69 -14.04 6.69 6.81
N ALA A 70 -14.40 7.94 6.54
CA ALA A 70 -13.44 8.92 6.03
C ALA A 70 -12.43 9.28 7.12
N CYS A 71 -11.14 9.10 6.81
CA CYS A 71 -10.05 9.42 7.73
C CYS A 71 -9.96 10.91 8.07
N THR A 72 -10.43 11.79 7.19
CA THR A 72 -10.43 13.24 7.40
C THR A 72 -11.34 13.66 8.56
N ASP A 73 -12.51 13.02 8.68
CA ASP A 73 -13.46 13.32 9.76
C ASP A 73 -12.89 12.92 11.13
N LEU A 74 -12.11 11.82 11.17
CA LEU A 74 -11.40 11.39 12.37
C LEU A 74 -10.39 12.44 12.82
N ILE A 75 -9.62 13.05 11.91
CA ILE A 75 -8.62 14.06 12.29
C ILE A 75 -9.29 15.25 12.97
N ILE A 76 -10.35 15.79 12.37
CA ILE A 76 -11.10 16.91 12.95
C ILE A 76 -11.61 16.54 14.35
N ARG A 77 -12.14 15.32 14.49
CA ARG A 77 -12.66 14.82 15.76
C ARG A 77 -11.58 14.68 16.82
N VAL A 78 -10.43 14.10 16.48
CA VAL A 78 -9.29 13.92 17.40
C VAL A 78 -8.67 15.25 17.80
N VAL A 79 -8.55 16.20 16.89
CA VAL A 79 -8.03 17.55 17.20
C VAL A 79 -8.93 18.21 18.24
N GLY A 80 -10.25 18.06 18.14
CA GLY A 80 -11.20 18.50 19.18
C GLY A 80 -10.93 17.84 20.53
N PHE A 81 -10.73 16.52 20.57
CA PHE A 81 -10.33 15.83 21.81
C PHE A 81 -9.00 16.35 22.39
N ALA A 82 -7.99 16.61 21.55
CA ALA A 82 -6.71 17.16 22.00
C ALA A 82 -6.86 18.58 22.59
N GLU A 83 -7.74 19.41 22.02
CA GLU A 83 -8.05 20.74 22.58
C GLU A 83 -8.75 20.63 23.94
N THR A 84 -9.77 19.78 24.05
CA THR A 84 -10.50 19.56 25.31
C THR A 84 -9.58 18.98 26.39
N GLY A 85 -8.81 17.94 26.06
CA GLY A 85 -7.86 17.32 26.99
C GLY A 85 -6.81 18.29 27.53
N ARG A 86 -6.43 19.31 26.75
CA ARG A 86 -5.48 20.35 27.15
C ARG A 86 -6.12 21.48 27.96
N ARG A 87 -7.36 21.86 27.66
CA ARG A 87 -8.06 22.99 28.33
C ARG A 87 -8.72 22.57 29.64
N GLU A 88 -9.36 21.40 29.63
CA GLU A 88 -10.23 20.92 30.71
C GLU A 88 -9.62 19.71 31.44
N GLY A 89 -8.53 19.14 30.90
CA GLY A 89 -7.84 17.99 31.45
C GLY A 89 -8.35 16.66 30.88
N ILE A 90 -7.59 15.60 31.11
CA ILE A 90 -7.83 14.29 30.51
C ILE A 90 -9.17 13.68 30.93
N LEU A 91 -9.64 13.99 32.14
CA LEU A 91 -10.91 13.51 32.71
C LEU A 91 -12.14 14.06 31.96
N ALA A 92 -12.01 15.21 31.29
CA ALA A 92 -13.09 15.82 30.52
C ALA A 92 -13.31 15.14 29.16
N LEU A 93 -12.34 14.33 28.70
CA LEU A 93 -12.43 13.64 27.42
C LEU A 93 -13.62 12.69 27.37
N GLU A 94 -13.94 11.99 28.46
CA GLU A 94 -15.02 11.00 28.46
C GLU A 94 -16.41 11.63 28.21
N ALA A 95 -16.63 12.84 28.74
CA ALA A 95 -17.88 13.56 28.57
C ALA A 95 -18.10 14.06 27.12
N GLU A 96 -17.02 14.21 26.36
CA GLU A 96 -17.06 14.65 24.95
C GLU A 96 -17.35 13.50 23.99
N LEU A 97 -17.24 12.22 24.42
CA LEU A 97 -17.58 11.09 23.56
C LEU A 97 -19.06 11.14 23.14
N ARG A 98 -19.30 11.01 21.84
CA ARG A 98 -20.65 10.88 21.31
C ARG A 98 -20.99 9.40 21.06
N PRO A 99 -22.29 9.02 21.08
CA PRO A 99 -22.72 7.65 20.81
C PRO A 99 -22.36 7.13 19.41
N ASP A 100 -22.14 8.04 18.45
CA ASP A 100 -21.78 7.80 17.06
C ASP A 100 -20.27 7.72 16.80
N ASP A 101 -19.42 7.99 17.79
CA ASP A 101 -17.98 7.87 17.64
C ASP A 101 -17.54 6.39 17.53
N ASP A 102 -16.36 6.14 16.93
CA ASP A 102 -15.84 4.78 16.75
C ASP A 102 -15.63 4.09 18.13
N PRO A 103 -16.19 2.88 18.35
CA PRO A 103 -16.05 2.16 19.61
C PRO A 103 -14.59 1.93 20.05
N PHE A 104 -13.68 1.82 19.10
CA PHE A 104 -12.24 1.65 19.34
C PHE A 104 -11.58 2.94 19.84
N LEU A 105 -11.96 4.10 19.26
CA LEU A 105 -11.55 5.40 19.79
C LEU A 105 -12.08 5.59 21.21
N ALA A 106 -13.35 5.23 21.43
CA ALA A 106 -13.96 5.32 22.74
C ALA A 106 -13.23 4.49 23.80
N ALA A 107 -12.84 3.26 23.45
CA ALA A 107 -12.05 2.40 24.32
C ALA A 107 -10.68 3.01 24.63
N GLY A 108 -9.97 3.54 23.63
CA GLY A 108 -8.67 4.20 23.83
C GLY A 108 -8.74 5.43 24.73
N VAL A 109 -9.76 6.28 24.56
CA VAL A 109 -9.98 7.44 25.43
C VAL A 109 -10.24 7.01 26.88
N ARG A 110 -11.06 5.98 27.10
CA ARG A 110 -11.33 5.45 28.44
C ARG A 110 -10.08 4.92 29.13
N LEU A 111 -9.25 4.15 28.44
CA LEU A 111 -7.98 3.64 28.99
C LEU A 111 -7.05 4.78 29.45
N THR A 112 -7.06 5.88 28.70
CA THR A 112 -6.31 7.10 29.04
C THR A 112 -6.90 7.83 30.25
N VAL A 113 -8.23 7.93 30.36
CA VAL A 113 -8.96 8.52 31.51
C VAL A 113 -8.73 7.71 32.78
N ASP A 114 -8.70 6.38 32.66
CA ASP A 114 -8.43 5.43 33.74
C ASP A 114 -6.98 5.51 34.26
N GLY A 115 -6.11 6.30 33.61
CA GLY A 115 -4.72 6.51 34.04
C GLY A 115 -3.81 5.32 33.74
N THR A 116 -4.16 4.50 32.74
CA THR A 116 -3.34 3.38 32.29
C THR A 116 -1.99 3.89 31.76
N GLU A 117 -0.91 3.14 31.99
CA GLU A 117 0.42 3.49 31.47
C GLU A 117 0.43 3.50 29.93
N PRO A 118 1.10 4.47 29.27
CA PRO A 118 1.06 4.63 27.81
C PRO A 118 1.52 3.39 27.04
N ASP A 119 2.56 2.70 27.50
CA ASP A 119 3.05 1.48 26.86
C ASP A 119 2.01 0.35 26.90
N LEU A 120 1.24 0.26 27.99
CA LEU A 120 0.18 -0.72 28.15
C LEU A 120 -1.05 -0.37 27.28
N ILE A 121 -1.41 0.91 27.17
CA ILE A 121 -2.47 1.37 26.25
C ILE A 121 -2.11 0.98 24.82
N MET A 122 -0.87 1.28 24.40
CA MET A 122 -0.36 0.93 23.08
C MET A 122 -0.45 -0.59 22.85
N ASP A 123 0.07 -1.42 23.76
CA ASP A 123 0.06 -2.88 23.59
C ASP A 123 -1.36 -3.45 23.52
N ILE A 124 -2.29 -2.96 24.34
CA ILE A 124 -3.71 -3.38 24.31
C ILE A 124 -4.33 -3.05 22.94
N LEU A 125 -4.21 -1.80 22.50
CA LEU A 125 -4.84 -1.34 21.25
C LEU A 125 -4.18 -1.98 20.02
N GLU A 126 -2.86 -2.10 19.98
CA GLU A 126 -2.15 -2.81 18.89
C GLU A 126 -2.53 -4.29 18.85
N THR A 127 -2.66 -4.93 20.02
CA THR A 127 -3.10 -6.33 20.12
C THR A 127 -4.52 -6.50 19.58
N GLU A 128 -5.43 -5.59 19.92
CA GLU A 128 -6.79 -5.60 19.36
C GLU A 128 -6.77 -5.44 17.83
N VAL A 129 -5.98 -4.50 17.29
CA VAL A 129 -5.82 -4.31 15.84
C VAL A 129 -5.28 -5.58 15.18
N ARG A 130 -4.29 -6.24 15.78
CA ARG A 130 -3.75 -7.52 15.28
C ARG A 130 -4.83 -8.61 15.21
N PHE A 131 -5.68 -8.73 16.23
CA PHE A 131 -6.78 -9.70 16.21
C PHE A 131 -7.87 -9.35 15.18
N ILE A 132 -8.15 -8.07 14.98
CA ILE A 132 -9.08 -7.60 13.93
C ILE A 132 -8.54 -7.98 12.55
N GLU A 133 -7.26 -7.70 12.30
CA GLU A 133 -6.58 -8.04 11.04
C GLU A 133 -6.59 -9.55 10.78
N GLN A 134 -6.23 -10.36 11.79
CA GLN A 134 -6.27 -11.82 11.69
C GLN A 134 -7.67 -12.34 11.36
N ARG A 135 -8.70 -11.83 12.05
CA ARG A 135 -10.10 -12.19 11.81
C ARG A 135 -10.55 -11.82 10.40
N HIS A 136 -10.16 -10.66 9.89
CA HIS A 136 -10.51 -10.23 8.53
C HIS A 136 -9.76 -11.02 7.46
N ALA A 137 -8.50 -11.36 7.69
CA ALA A 137 -7.72 -12.23 6.82
C ALA A 137 -8.35 -13.63 6.74
N GLU A 138 -8.80 -14.18 7.87
CA GLU A 138 -9.57 -15.41 7.92
C GLU A 138 -10.86 -15.33 7.12
N HIS A 139 -11.64 -14.25 7.27
CA HIS A 139 -12.86 -14.04 6.49
C HIS A 139 -12.60 -14.00 4.98
N ALA A 140 -11.56 -13.28 4.55
CA ALA A 140 -11.16 -13.24 3.14
C ALA A 140 -10.75 -14.62 2.63
N ARG A 141 -10.01 -15.40 3.44
CA ARG A 141 -9.60 -16.77 3.10
C ARG A 141 -10.80 -17.69 2.85
N VAL A 142 -11.88 -17.59 3.62
CA VAL A 142 -13.10 -18.39 3.39
C VAL A 142 -13.69 -18.12 2.01
N VAL A 143 -13.82 -16.83 1.64
CA VAL A 143 -14.38 -16.43 0.35
C VAL A 143 -13.49 -16.92 -0.80
N SER A 144 -12.17 -16.76 -0.66
CA SER A 144 -11.20 -17.27 -1.63
C SER A 144 -11.20 -18.81 -1.73
N SER A 145 -11.39 -19.50 -0.60
CA SER A 145 -11.46 -20.97 -0.52
C SER A 145 -12.71 -21.50 -1.21
N PHE A 146 -13.86 -20.87 -1.01
CA PHE A 146 -15.10 -21.19 -1.71
C PHE A 146 -14.93 -21.06 -3.23
N GLY A 147 -14.36 -19.94 -3.69
CA GLY A 147 -14.05 -19.74 -5.11
C GLY A 147 -13.15 -20.84 -5.68
N ARG A 148 -12.06 -21.20 -4.98
CA ARG A 148 -11.17 -22.30 -5.39
C ARG A 148 -11.89 -23.65 -5.42
N GLY A 149 -12.77 -23.90 -4.45
CA GLY A 149 -13.62 -25.09 -4.42
C GLY A 149 -14.53 -25.20 -5.63
N CYS A 150 -15.20 -24.10 -6.01
CA CYS A 150 -16.01 -24.04 -7.23
C CYS A 150 -15.18 -24.39 -8.47
N LEU A 151 -13.97 -23.84 -8.60
CA LEU A 151 -13.05 -24.14 -9.71
C LEU A 151 -12.73 -25.65 -9.79
N LEU A 152 -12.33 -26.22 -8.66
CA LEU A 152 -11.96 -27.63 -8.55
C LEU A 152 -13.13 -28.55 -8.92
N PHE A 153 -14.31 -28.32 -8.35
CA PHE A 153 -15.48 -29.17 -8.62
C PHE A 153 -16.02 -29.01 -10.04
N GLY A 154 -15.93 -27.82 -10.64
CA GLY A 154 -16.22 -27.63 -12.06
C GLY A 154 -15.31 -28.47 -12.96
N ALA A 155 -14.00 -28.44 -12.70
CA ALA A 155 -13.05 -29.26 -13.42
C ALA A 155 -13.31 -30.77 -13.22
N ILE A 156 -13.67 -31.19 -12.00
CA ILE A 156 -14.06 -32.58 -11.70
C ILE A 156 -15.30 -33.00 -12.50
N ALA A 157 -16.34 -32.16 -12.58
CA ALA A 157 -17.53 -32.46 -13.38
C ALA A 157 -17.18 -32.66 -14.87
N SER A 158 -16.30 -31.82 -15.39
CA SER A 158 -15.80 -31.93 -16.76
C SER A 158 -15.01 -33.23 -16.98
N LEU A 159 -14.10 -33.57 -16.08
CA LEU A 159 -13.31 -34.81 -16.15
C LEU A 159 -14.17 -36.07 -15.98
N MET A 160 -15.17 -36.04 -15.09
CA MET A 160 -16.13 -37.14 -14.93
C MET A 160 -16.92 -37.38 -16.22
N THR A 161 -17.36 -36.32 -16.89
CA THR A 161 -18.05 -36.46 -18.18
C THR A 161 -17.14 -37.10 -19.23
N LEU A 162 -15.90 -36.61 -19.35
CA LEU A 162 -14.93 -37.15 -20.32
C LEU A 162 -14.60 -38.63 -20.06
N THR A 163 -14.43 -39.02 -18.80
CA THR A 163 -14.09 -40.40 -18.44
C THR A 163 -15.26 -41.35 -18.62
N LEU A 164 -16.48 -40.95 -18.24
CA LEU A 164 -17.66 -41.80 -18.35
C LEU A 164 -18.16 -41.96 -19.80
N GLN A 165 -17.96 -40.96 -20.67
CA GLN A 165 -18.45 -40.98 -22.05
C GLN A 165 -17.35 -41.19 -23.09
N GLY A 166 -16.08 -41.15 -22.69
CA GLY A 166 -14.93 -41.33 -23.59
C GLY A 166 -14.89 -42.70 -24.29
N GLY A 167 -15.53 -43.73 -23.72
CA GLY A 167 -15.61 -45.06 -24.31
C GLY A 167 -16.76 -45.26 -25.33
N SER A 168 -17.75 -44.38 -25.35
CA SER A 168 -18.98 -44.53 -26.16
C SER A 168 -19.09 -43.56 -27.34
N GLY A 169 -18.05 -42.75 -27.57
CA GLY A 169 -18.09 -41.60 -28.47
C GLY A 169 -18.72 -40.38 -27.78
N LEU A 170 -18.00 -39.25 -27.82
CA LEU A 170 -18.43 -38.01 -27.19
C LEU A 170 -19.43 -37.28 -28.10
N SER A 171 -20.68 -37.17 -27.67
CA SER A 171 -21.67 -36.35 -28.39
C SER A 171 -21.37 -34.86 -28.19
N GLY A 172 -21.80 -34.02 -29.15
CA GLY A 172 -21.67 -32.56 -29.01
C GLY A 172 -22.39 -32.01 -27.77
N SER A 173 -23.52 -32.60 -27.39
CA SER A 173 -24.25 -32.24 -26.17
C SER A 173 -23.50 -32.63 -24.90
N ALA A 174 -22.86 -33.80 -24.88
CA ALA A 174 -22.00 -34.24 -23.78
C ALA A 174 -20.85 -33.26 -23.52
N LEU A 175 -20.15 -32.87 -24.59
CA LEU A 175 -19.08 -31.88 -24.53
C LEU A 175 -19.59 -30.55 -23.98
N LEU A 176 -20.72 -30.06 -24.50
CA LEU A 176 -21.24 -28.78 -24.07
C LEU A 176 -21.73 -28.78 -22.62
N TYR A 177 -22.68 -29.68 -22.30
CA TYR A 177 -23.36 -29.66 -21.00
C TYR A 177 -22.56 -30.31 -19.87
N GLY A 178 -21.70 -31.28 -20.19
CA GLY A 178 -20.93 -32.02 -19.19
C GLY A 178 -19.50 -31.52 -19.02
N VAL A 179 -18.88 -30.96 -20.07
CA VAL A 179 -17.51 -30.42 -20.01
C VAL A 179 -17.52 -28.89 -19.99
N GLY A 180 -18.17 -28.26 -20.97
CA GLY A 180 -18.13 -26.82 -21.19
C GLY A 180 -18.81 -25.99 -20.09
N LEU A 181 -20.10 -26.22 -19.83
CA LEU A 181 -20.88 -25.43 -18.86
C LEU A 181 -20.34 -25.51 -17.42
N PRO A 182 -19.98 -26.69 -16.87
CA PRO A 182 -19.44 -26.75 -15.52
C PRO A 182 -18.13 -25.96 -15.39
N LEU A 183 -17.25 -26.06 -16.39
CA LEU A 183 -15.99 -25.32 -16.40
C LEU A 183 -16.23 -23.80 -16.51
N LEU A 184 -17.15 -23.39 -17.38
CA LEU A 184 -17.53 -21.98 -17.53
C LEU A 184 -18.03 -21.40 -16.21
N TYR A 185 -19.00 -22.04 -15.57
CA TYR A 185 -19.53 -21.57 -14.28
C TYR A 185 -18.47 -21.56 -13.19
N ALA A 186 -17.59 -22.56 -13.17
CA ALA A 186 -16.54 -22.67 -12.18
C ALA A 186 -15.51 -21.53 -12.30
N VAL A 187 -15.10 -21.18 -13.52
CA VAL A 187 -14.21 -20.03 -13.77
C VAL A 187 -14.88 -18.71 -13.43
N LEU A 188 -16.15 -18.53 -13.82
CA LEU A 188 -16.91 -17.31 -13.52
C LEU A 188 -17.09 -17.09 -12.01
N VAL A 189 -17.54 -18.11 -11.30
CA VAL A 189 -17.72 -18.05 -9.84
C VAL A 189 -16.37 -17.87 -9.15
N PHE A 190 -15.33 -18.57 -9.58
CA PHE A 190 -13.97 -18.39 -9.05
C PHE A 190 -13.50 -16.95 -9.19
N GLY A 191 -13.59 -16.36 -10.39
CA GLY A 191 -13.15 -14.98 -10.64
C GLY A 191 -13.90 -13.97 -9.78
N LEU A 192 -15.23 -14.09 -9.68
CA LEU A 192 -16.05 -13.23 -8.83
C LEU A 192 -15.66 -13.35 -7.35
N MET A 193 -15.48 -14.57 -6.85
CA MET A 193 -15.12 -14.81 -5.46
C MET A 193 -13.71 -14.30 -5.12
N GLN A 194 -12.74 -14.41 -6.04
CA GLN A 194 -11.42 -13.81 -5.82
C GLN A 194 -11.47 -12.28 -5.79
N ALA A 195 -12.26 -11.66 -6.68
CA ALA A 195 -12.45 -10.21 -6.66
C ALA A 195 -13.08 -9.74 -5.34
N LEU A 196 -14.09 -10.46 -4.83
CA LEU A 196 -14.72 -10.16 -3.53
C LEU A 196 -13.75 -10.36 -2.36
N SER A 197 -12.97 -11.45 -2.37
CA SER A 197 -11.94 -11.70 -1.36
C SER A 197 -10.90 -10.58 -1.33
N HIS A 198 -10.45 -10.11 -2.49
CA HIS A 198 -9.49 -9.02 -2.59
C HIS A 198 -10.08 -7.70 -2.08
N ARG A 199 -11.35 -7.40 -2.41
CA ARG A 199 -12.05 -6.22 -1.87
C ARG A 199 -12.12 -6.23 -0.34
N LEU A 200 -12.42 -7.38 0.26
CA LEU A 200 -12.44 -7.49 1.72
C LEU A 200 -11.06 -7.24 2.34
N SER A 201 -9.99 -7.66 1.66
CA SER A 201 -8.61 -7.35 2.06
C SER A 201 -8.30 -5.86 1.98
N ILE A 202 -8.74 -5.16 0.93
CA ILE A 202 -8.55 -3.70 0.79
C ILE A 202 -9.32 -2.98 1.90
N ALA A 203 -10.58 -3.35 2.14
CA ALA A 203 -11.38 -2.77 3.22
C ALA A 203 -10.73 -3.00 4.59
N SER A 204 -10.19 -4.20 4.83
CA SER A 204 -9.46 -4.51 6.05
C SER A 204 -8.22 -3.63 6.20
N ALA A 205 -7.43 -3.44 5.14
CA ALA A 205 -6.24 -2.59 5.19
C ALA A 205 -6.60 -1.13 5.52
N GLN A 206 -7.72 -0.64 4.99
CA GLN A 206 -8.21 0.71 5.30
C GLN A 206 -8.73 0.82 6.74
N GLU A 207 -9.42 -0.20 7.27
CA GLU A 207 -9.85 -0.23 8.67
C GLU A 207 -8.66 -0.32 9.65
N VAL A 208 -7.64 -1.13 9.32
CA VAL A 208 -6.39 -1.20 10.10
C VAL A 208 -5.67 0.14 10.09
N LEU A 209 -5.59 0.82 8.94
CA LEU A 209 -5.03 2.17 8.85
C LEU A 209 -5.82 3.15 9.74
N HIS A 210 -7.15 3.11 9.68
CA HIS A 210 -8.02 3.94 10.52
C HIS A 210 -7.72 3.74 12.00
N LYS A 211 -7.66 2.48 12.46
CA LYS A 211 -7.37 2.16 13.86
C LYS A 211 -5.94 2.51 14.28
N ARG A 212 -4.96 2.41 13.39
CA ARG A 212 -3.59 2.88 13.66
C ARG A 212 -3.54 4.39 13.86
N MET A 213 -4.28 5.18 13.08
CA MET A 213 -4.41 6.61 13.33
C MET A 213 -5.10 6.90 14.67
N VAL A 214 -6.13 6.12 15.04
CA VAL A 214 -6.75 6.23 16.37
C VAL A 214 -5.75 5.97 17.49
N ILE A 215 -4.88 4.96 17.34
CA ILE A 215 -3.83 4.67 18.32
C ILE A 215 -2.90 5.88 18.46
N GLU A 216 -2.33 6.38 17.36
CA GLU A 216 -1.43 7.54 17.39
C GLU A 216 -2.13 8.78 17.98
N ALA A 217 -3.41 8.98 17.65
CA ALA A 217 -4.25 10.02 18.20
C ALA A 217 -4.38 9.93 19.73
N VAL A 218 -4.75 8.75 20.25
CA VAL A 218 -4.91 8.51 21.69
C VAL A 218 -3.58 8.74 22.41
N MET A 219 -2.47 8.25 21.84
CA MET A 219 -1.13 8.46 22.41
C MET A 219 -0.72 9.93 22.42
N ALA A 220 -1.02 10.67 21.36
CA ALA A 220 -0.70 12.10 21.29
C ALA A 220 -1.54 12.93 22.29
N ILE A 221 -2.81 12.56 22.50
CA ILE A 221 -3.66 13.16 23.54
C ILE A 221 -3.10 12.84 24.93
N GLN A 222 -2.72 11.58 25.18
CA GLN A 222 -2.16 11.14 26.45
C GLN A 222 -0.85 11.86 26.79
N ALA A 223 0.00 12.09 25.79
CA ALA A 223 1.25 12.85 25.93
C ALA A 223 1.03 14.36 26.13
N GLY A 224 -0.19 14.88 25.91
CA GLY A 224 -0.49 16.30 26.00
C GLY A 224 0.09 17.14 24.86
N ASP A 225 0.23 16.54 23.66
CA ASP A 225 0.75 17.24 22.48
C ASP A 225 -0.12 18.46 22.12
N ASN A 226 0.49 19.43 21.43
CA ASN A 226 -0.27 20.56 20.90
C ASN A 226 -1.25 20.06 19.83
N PRO A 227 -2.54 20.46 19.84
CA PRO A 227 -3.52 20.04 18.83
C PRO A 227 -3.04 20.19 17.37
N ARG A 228 -2.25 21.24 17.07
CA ARG A 228 -1.64 21.43 15.75
C ARG A 228 -0.60 20.37 15.40
N VAL A 229 0.15 19.90 16.39
CA VAL A 229 1.13 18.81 16.23
C VAL A 229 0.41 17.49 16.05
N VAL A 230 -0.68 17.25 16.79
CA VAL A 230 -1.53 16.07 16.61
C VAL A 230 -2.10 16.03 15.19
N GLU A 231 -2.65 17.14 14.70
CA GLU A 231 -3.15 17.25 13.33
C GLU A 231 -2.07 16.91 12.31
N HIS A 232 -0.86 17.46 12.46
CA HIS A 232 0.26 17.21 11.56
C HIS A 232 0.74 15.74 11.62
N LYS A 233 0.81 15.14 12.80
CA LYS A 233 1.15 13.70 12.95
C LYS A 233 0.13 12.82 12.22
N LEU A 234 -1.16 13.12 12.35
CA LEU A 234 -2.22 12.33 11.73
C LEU A 234 -2.34 12.59 10.22
N SER A 235 -2.03 13.79 9.73
CA SER A 235 -2.06 14.10 8.31
C SER A 235 -1.00 13.33 7.51
N VAL A 236 0.08 12.87 8.15
CA VAL A 236 1.09 11.99 7.52
C VAL A 236 0.52 10.64 7.10
N PHE A 237 -0.49 10.12 7.80
CA PHE A 237 -1.18 8.87 7.44
C PHE A 237 -2.06 9.01 6.20
N LEU A 238 -2.41 10.24 5.81
CA LEU A 238 -3.18 10.52 4.62
C LEU A 238 -2.28 10.65 3.39
N GLN A 239 -2.83 10.25 2.24
CA GLN A 239 -2.23 10.55 0.95
C GLN A 239 -2.09 12.07 0.80
N PRO A 240 -1.02 12.59 0.14
CA PRO A 240 -0.80 14.03 0.01
C PRO A 240 -2.03 14.80 -0.49
N ALA A 241 -2.77 14.24 -1.44
CA ALA A 241 -3.99 14.84 -2.00
C ALA A 241 -5.15 15.03 -1.00
N LEU A 242 -5.14 14.29 0.11
CA LEU A 242 -6.20 14.29 1.13
C LEU A 242 -5.78 15.01 2.41
N ARG A 243 -4.58 15.59 2.46
CA ARG A 243 -4.08 16.30 3.65
C ARG A 243 -4.84 17.61 3.83
N PRO A 244 -5.46 17.84 5.01
CA PRO A 244 -6.12 19.12 5.30
C PRO A 244 -5.15 20.31 5.30
N SER A 245 -3.85 20.05 5.46
CA SER A 245 -2.77 21.03 5.55
C SER A 245 -2.50 21.85 4.28
N GLY A 246 -3.31 21.71 3.22
CA GLY A 246 -3.16 22.52 2.01
C GLY A 246 -1.86 22.27 1.23
N GLU A 247 -1.13 21.20 1.54
CA GLU A 247 -0.15 20.62 0.61
C GLU A 247 -0.93 20.10 -0.58
N THR A 248 -1.23 21.01 -1.49
CA THR A 248 -1.84 20.74 -2.78
C THR A 248 -1.08 19.54 -3.36
N PRO A 249 -1.75 18.45 -3.78
CA PRO A 249 -1.06 17.41 -4.53
C PRO A 249 -0.34 18.15 -5.65
N ALA A 250 0.99 18.01 -5.74
CA ALA A 250 1.78 18.61 -6.82
C ALA A 250 0.93 18.54 -8.09
N ALA A 251 0.45 19.71 -8.51
CA ALA A 251 -0.70 19.77 -9.40
C ALA A 251 -0.41 18.86 -10.59
N LYS A 252 -1.42 18.10 -11.02
CA LYS A 252 -1.48 17.69 -12.43
C LYS A 252 -1.49 18.98 -13.24
N GLY A 253 -0.30 19.51 -13.51
CA GLY A 253 -0.10 20.66 -14.35
C GLY A 253 -0.46 20.23 -15.76
N ALA A 254 -1.62 20.69 -16.23
CA ALA A 254 -1.72 21.10 -17.61
C ALA A 254 -0.46 21.92 -17.99
N PRO A 255 0.04 21.80 -19.23
CA PRO A 255 1.42 22.06 -19.61
C PRO A 255 1.85 23.46 -19.17
N HIS A 256 2.64 23.52 -18.10
CA HIS A 256 3.09 24.79 -17.54
C HIS A 256 4.20 25.32 -18.44
N GLN A 257 3.97 26.50 -19.01
CA GLN A 257 4.90 27.33 -19.78
C GLN A 257 6.08 27.85 -18.93
N VAL A 258 6.69 26.98 -18.12
CA VAL A 258 7.80 27.31 -17.21
C VAL A 258 9.15 27.24 -17.92
N ALA A 259 9.20 26.61 -19.11
CA ALA A 259 10.44 26.41 -19.86
C ALA A 259 11.15 27.71 -20.30
N GLN A 260 10.48 28.87 -20.28
CA GLN A 260 11.08 30.15 -20.71
C GLN A 260 11.58 31.02 -19.55
N ALA A 261 10.88 31.03 -18.40
CA ALA A 261 11.31 31.84 -17.25
C ALA A 261 12.51 31.21 -16.51
N ASP A 262 12.61 29.88 -16.51
CA ASP A 262 13.75 29.18 -15.91
C ASP A 262 15.01 29.27 -16.78
N ALA A 263 14.89 29.40 -18.10
CA ALA A 263 16.06 29.51 -18.97
C ALA A 263 16.86 30.80 -18.75
N ASP A 264 16.17 31.91 -18.54
CA ASP A 264 16.79 33.22 -18.27
C ASP A 264 17.41 33.26 -16.86
N LEU A 265 16.74 32.67 -15.87
CA LEU A 265 17.27 32.53 -14.51
C LEU A 265 18.45 31.55 -14.44
N ILE A 266 18.40 30.44 -15.19
CA ILE A 266 19.51 29.50 -15.33
C ILE A 266 20.68 30.14 -16.06
N ALA A 267 20.44 31.00 -17.06
CA ALA A 267 21.49 31.76 -17.73
C ALA A 267 22.13 32.82 -16.81
N GLU A 268 21.33 33.49 -15.99
CA GLU A 268 21.81 34.47 -15.01
C GLU A 268 22.60 33.80 -13.87
N VAL A 269 22.09 32.68 -13.34
CA VAL A 269 22.78 31.86 -12.33
C VAL A 269 24.02 31.18 -12.91
N ALA A 270 23.98 30.72 -14.16
CA ALA A 270 25.16 30.19 -14.86
C ALA A 270 26.22 31.28 -15.09
N GLY A 271 25.83 32.53 -15.34
CA GLY A 271 26.74 33.68 -15.41
C GLY A 271 27.39 33.99 -14.05
N ILE A 272 26.60 33.95 -12.96
CA ILE A 272 27.09 34.15 -11.60
C ILE A 272 28.04 33.01 -11.17
N LEU A 273 27.77 31.77 -11.60
CA LEU A 273 28.62 30.60 -11.31
C LEU A 273 29.90 30.56 -12.16
N ALA A 274 29.84 31.01 -13.43
CA ALA A 274 31.02 31.13 -14.29
C ALA A 274 32.03 32.17 -13.75
N THR A 275 31.53 33.24 -13.10
CA THR A 275 32.37 34.27 -12.49
C THR A 275 33.04 33.82 -11.18
N ARG A 276 32.58 32.71 -10.57
CA ARG A 276 33.21 32.08 -9.39
C ARG A 276 34.15 30.92 -9.72
N ALA A 277 34.30 30.57 -11.00
CA ALA A 277 35.17 29.48 -11.47
C ALA A 277 36.65 29.90 -11.64
N THR A 278 37.08 31.00 -11.03
CA THR A 278 38.49 31.36 -10.88
C THR A 278 38.87 31.35 -9.40
N ASP A 279 38.80 30.18 -8.78
CA ASP A 279 39.64 29.87 -7.62
C ASP A 279 40.11 28.42 -7.78
N GLY A 280 41.35 28.30 -8.23
CA GLY A 280 42.00 27.01 -8.46
C GLY A 280 42.19 26.23 -7.17
N LYS A 281 41.43 25.15 -7.01
CA LYS A 281 41.81 23.90 -6.32
C LYS A 281 40.84 22.82 -6.78
N SER A 282 41.37 21.66 -7.13
CA SER A 282 40.65 20.56 -7.79
C SER A 282 39.38 20.16 -7.03
N SER A 283 38.26 20.10 -7.76
CA SER A 283 36.95 19.71 -7.22
C SER A 283 36.75 18.20 -7.39
N PHE A 284 36.43 17.52 -6.29
CA PHE A 284 36.05 16.11 -6.25
C PHE A 284 34.83 15.85 -7.15
N ARG A 285 34.86 14.80 -7.98
CA ARG A 285 33.73 14.39 -8.82
C ARG A 285 33.09 13.12 -8.27
N PHE A 286 31.83 12.86 -8.62
CA PHE A 286 31.11 11.67 -8.17
C PHE A 286 31.82 10.36 -8.57
N ALA A 287 32.56 10.37 -9.69
CA ALA A 287 33.37 9.24 -10.15
C ALA A 287 34.54 8.91 -9.20
N ASP A 288 35.05 9.89 -8.45
CA ASP A 288 36.17 9.72 -7.51
C ASP A 288 35.74 9.01 -6.22
N THR A 289 34.44 8.77 -6.03
CA THR A 289 33.88 8.00 -4.92
C THR A 289 34.47 6.59 -4.84
N ALA A 290 34.84 6.00 -5.99
CA ALA A 290 35.50 4.70 -6.04
C ALA A 290 36.89 4.69 -5.37
N LYS A 291 37.57 5.83 -5.29
CA LYS A 291 38.92 5.98 -4.72
C LYS A 291 38.91 6.30 -3.22
N LEU A 292 37.74 6.55 -2.61
CA LEU A 292 37.62 6.85 -1.17
C LEU A 292 37.89 5.64 -0.28
N THR A 293 38.32 5.90 0.96
CA THR A 293 38.42 4.86 1.99
C THR A 293 37.04 4.47 2.52
N ASP A 294 36.91 3.24 2.99
CA ASP A 294 35.65 2.71 3.57
C ASP A 294 35.16 3.55 4.75
N ARG A 295 36.08 4.08 5.57
CA ARG A 295 35.77 4.99 6.67
C ARG A 295 35.16 6.29 6.17
N SER A 296 35.71 6.90 5.11
CA SER A 296 35.16 8.10 4.48
C SER A 296 33.75 7.85 3.92
N ILE A 297 33.54 6.71 3.28
CA ILE A 297 32.23 6.30 2.75
C ILE A 297 31.22 6.13 3.88
N GLN A 298 31.58 5.46 4.97
CA GLN A 298 30.70 5.26 6.13
C GLN A 298 30.34 6.56 6.86
N VAL A 299 31.21 7.58 6.84
CA VAL A 299 30.92 8.91 7.40
C VAL A 299 29.97 9.68 6.48
N ALA A 300 30.18 9.62 5.16
CA ALA A 300 29.30 10.24 4.18
C ALA A 300 27.89 9.63 4.21
N LEU A 301 27.79 8.31 4.25
CA LEU A 301 26.52 7.57 4.27
C LEU A 301 25.63 7.88 5.49
N ARG A 302 26.17 8.45 6.57
CA ARG A 302 25.36 8.88 7.73
C ARG A 302 24.64 10.20 7.50
N GLN A 303 25.07 11.00 6.53
CA GLN A 303 24.51 12.33 6.26
C GLN A 303 23.74 12.41 4.94
N ILE A 304 23.84 11.38 4.10
CA ILE A 304 23.14 11.29 2.82
C ILE A 304 21.78 10.63 3.04
N ASP A 305 20.72 11.22 2.48
CA ASP A 305 19.38 10.65 2.51
C ASP A 305 19.31 9.35 1.67
N GLN A 306 18.59 8.34 2.17
CA GLN A 306 18.48 7.05 1.49
C GLN A 306 17.87 7.19 0.08
N LYS A 307 16.90 8.09 -0.11
CA LYS A 307 16.23 8.32 -1.40
C LYS A 307 17.18 8.94 -2.43
N ASP A 308 17.96 9.92 -2.00
CA ASP A 308 19.00 10.53 -2.85
C ASP A 308 20.09 9.50 -3.22
N LEU A 309 20.41 8.59 -2.31
CA LEU A 309 21.35 7.50 -2.56
C LEU A 309 20.84 6.51 -3.61
N VAL A 310 19.54 6.13 -3.57
CA VAL A 310 18.94 5.26 -4.59
C VAL A 310 19.04 5.90 -5.98
N VAL A 311 18.66 7.17 -6.10
CA VAL A 311 18.70 7.91 -7.38
C VAL A 311 20.12 8.06 -7.91
N ALA A 312 21.09 8.36 -7.03
CA ALA A 312 22.49 8.52 -7.42
C ALA A 312 23.16 7.21 -7.86
N LEU A 313 22.84 6.08 -7.21
CA LEU A 313 23.38 4.75 -7.51
C LEU A 313 22.78 4.10 -8.76
N LYS A 314 21.62 4.57 -9.21
CA LYS A 314 21.01 4.11 -10.47
C LYS A 314 21.89 4.44 -11.67
N GLY A 315 22.48 5.64 -11.70
CA GLY A 315 23.37 6.12 -12.76
C GLY A 315 24.87 5.91 -12.50
N SER A 316 25.25 5.18 -11.45
CA SER A 316 26.67 4.96 -11.11
C SER A 316 27.26 3.73 -11.80
N SER A 317 28.57 3.69 -11.98
CA SER A 317 29.27 2.48 -12.43
C SER A 317 29.11 1.33 -11.40
N GLU A 318 29.24 0.10 -11.87
CA GLU A 318 29.14 -1.11 -11.03
C GLU A 318 30.18 -1.12 -9.90
N SER A 319 31.38 -0.57 -10.16
CA SER A 319 32.44 -0.43 -9.16
C SER A 319 32.07 0.52 -8.01
N ILE A 320 31.43 1.66 -8.32
CA ILE A 320 30.99 2.62 -7.30
C ILE A 320 29.83 2.01 -6.50
N ARG A 321 28.87 1.38 -7.19
CA ARG A 321 27.72 0.73 -6.56
C ARG A 321 28.17 -0.35 -5.57
N ALA A 322 29.05 -1.25 -5.99
CA ALA A 322 29.56 -2.32 -5.12
C ALA A 322 30.27 -1.76 -3.88
N LYS A 323 31.07 -0.69 -4.04
CA LYS A 323 31.82 -0.10 -2.94
C LYS A 323 30.92 0.61 -1.91
N VAL A 324 29.91 1.32 -2.38
CA VAL A 324 28.94 2.01 -1.53
C VAL A 324 28.06 1.00 -0.78
N LEU A 325 27.55 -0.02 -1.49
CA LEU A 325 26.72 -1.09 -0.91
C LEU A 325 27.50 -2.02 0.04
N GLY A 326 28.82 -2.16 -0.15
CA GLY A 326 29.69 -2.93 0.75
C GLY A 326 29.89 -2.28 2.13
N ASN A 327 29.64 -0.98 2.24
CA ASN A 327 29.84 -0.19 3.45
C ASN A 327 28.57 0.03 4.30
N MET A 328 27.48 -0.68 3.98
CA MET A 328 26.20 -0.57 4.67
C MET A 328 25.73 -1.91 5.25
N SER A 329 24.75 -1.85 6.15
CA SER A 329 24.14 -3.06 6.72
C SER A 329 23.35 -3.84 5.67
N HIS A 330 23.26 -5.17 5.85
CA HIS A 330 22.52 -6.06 4.95
C HIS A 330 21.09 -5.57 4.67
N ARG A 331 20.40 -5.05 5.68
CA ARG A 331 19.02 -4.56 5.58
C ARG A 331 18.91 -3.32 4.66
N VAL A 332 19.84 -2.38 4.79
CA VAL A 332 19.85 -1.14 3.99
C VAL A 332 20.25 -1.45 2.54
N ARG A 333 21.18 -2.40 2.34
CA ARG A 333 21.58 -2.85 1.01
C ARG A 333 20.42 -3.44 0.23
N VAL A 334 19.68 -4.40 0.83
CA VAL A 334 18.54 -5.05 0.18
C VAL A 334 17.47 -4.01 -0.20
N PHE A 335 17.16 -3.08 0.72
CA PHE A 335 16.20 -2.01 0.45
C PHE A 335 16.61 -1.15 -0.76
N ILE A 336 17.87 -0.72 -0.83
CA ILE A 336 18.37 0.13 -1.93
C ILE A 336 18.40 -0.66 -3.25
N GLU A 337 18.82 -1.93 -3.24
CA GLU A 337 18.86 -2.77 -4.44
C GLU A 337 17.46 -3.01 -5.02
N GLU A 338 16.46 -3.24 -4.17
CA GLU A 338 15.06 -3.34 -4.59
C GLU A 338 14.57 -2.01 -5.18
N GLU A 339 14.76 -0.89 -4.48
CA GLU A 339 14.30 0.43 -4.90
C GLU A 339 14.95 0.94 -6.22
N ILE A 340 16.24 0.64 -6.47
CA ILE A 340 16.90 1.02 -7.74
C ILE A 340 16.16 0.42 -8.96
N GLY A 341 15.54 -0.76 -8.80
CA GLY A 341 14.80 -1.44 -9.85
C GLY A 341 13.43 -0.83 -10.17
N PHE A 342 12.83 -0.10 -9.22
CA PHE A 342 11.46 0.42 -9.34
C PHE A 342 11.37 1.91 -9.64
N ILE A 343 12.43 2.68 -9.39
CA ILE A 343 12.42 4.12 -9.62
C ILE A 343 12.52 4.44 -11.13
N GLU A 344 11.57 5.20 -11.67
CA GLU A 344 11.68 5.85 -13.00
C GLU A 344 12.26 7.27 -12.81
N THR A 345 13.44 7.53 -13.37
CA THR A 345 14.13 8.84 -13.23
C THR A 345 14.96 9.12 -14.47
N ASP A 346 14.99 10.37 -14.89
CA ASP A 346 15.69 10.91 -16.04
C ASP A 346 17.17 11.23 -15.74
N ALA A 347 17.99 11.29 -16.79
CA ALA A 347 19.43 11.52 -16.65
C ALA A 347 19.78 12.88 -15.99
N ALA A 348 18.92 13.89 -16.13
CA ALA A 348 19.15 15.21 -15.53
C ALA A 348 18.95 15.19 -14.01
N SER A 349 17.89 14.53 -13.51
CA SER A 349 17.66 14.36 -12.06
C SER A 349 18.74 13.50 -11.39
N ILE A 350 19.26 12.49 -12.09
CA ILE A 350 20.42 11.69 -11.63
C ILE A 350 21.66 12.59 -11.47
N ALA A 351 21.99 13.39 -12.48
CA ALA A 351 23.15 14.29 -12.44
C ALA A 351 23.02 15.36 -11.34
N GLN A 352 21.82 15.92 -11.15
CA GLN A 352 21.53 16.88 -10.08
C GLN A 352 21.73 16.25 -8.69
N THR A 353 21.26 15.02 -8.50
CA THR A 353 21.37 14.31 -7.21
C THR A 353 22.81 13.91 -6.93
N GLN A 354 23.55 13.44 -7.94
CA GLN A 354 25.00 13.19 -7.83
C GLN A 354 25.77 14.47 -7.49
N GLY A 355 25.40 15.62 -8.07
CA GLY A 355 25.97 16.93 -7.74
C GLY A 355 25.75 17.32 -6.28
N ARG A 356 24.52 17.18 -5.77
CA ARG A 356 24.20 17.45 -4.35
C ARG A 356 25.02 16.58 -3.40
N ILE A 357 25.21 15.30 -3.72
CA ILE A 357 26.02 14.39 -2.91
C ILE A 357 27.50 14.81 -2.94
N VAL A 358 28.02 15.17 -4.11
CA VAL A 358 29.40 15.66 -4.26
C VAL A 358 29.63 16.94 -3.44
N ASP A 359 28.67 17.88 -3.46
CA ASP A 359 28.76 19.11 -2.66
C ASP A 359 28.78 18.83 -1.15
N GLN A 360 27.98 17.86 -0.70
CA GLN A 360 27.99 17.40 0.69
C GLN A 360 29.32 16.73 1.06
N MET A 361 29.89 15.92 0.17
CA MET A 361 31.18 15.27 0.40
C MET A 361 32.32 16.28 0.43
N ASN A 362 32.31 17.28 -0.45
CA ASN A 362 33.24 18.40 -0.45
C ASN A 362 33.13 19.22 0.84
N ARG A 363 31.93 19.45 1.35
CA ARG A 363 31.72 20.10 2.65
C ARG A 363 32.32 19.28 3.79
N LEU A 364 32.10 17.96 3.80
CA LEU A 364 32.66 17.07 4.81
C LEU A 364 34.19 16.98 4.77
N ALA A 365 34.77 17.09 3.59
CA ALA A 365 36.21 17.17 3.44
C ALA A 365 36.79 18.49 3.98
N ARG A 366 36.10 19.63 3.75
CA ARG A 366 36.49 20.93 4.34
C ARG A 366 36.39 20.94 5.86
N GLU A 367 35.51 20.12 6.43
CA GLU A 367 35.37 19.92 7.88
C GLU A 367 36.38 18.90 8.45
N GLU A 368 37.35 18.42 7.66
CA GLU A 368 38.33 17.37 8.00
C GLU A 368 37.70 16.04 8.47
N LYS A 369 36.43 15.80 8.15
CA LYS A 369 35.71 14.57 8.53
C LYS A 369 35.94 13.42 7.55
N ILE A 370 36.37 13.73 6.34
CA ILE A 370 36.59 12.80 5.23
C ILE A 370 37.88 13.16 4.52
N GLU A 371 38.72 12.17 4.25
CA GLU A 371 39.89 12.32 3.37
C GLU A 371 39.45 12.07 1.93
N LEU A 372 39.64 13.08 1.07
CA LEU A 372 39.45 12.96 -0.37
C LEU A 372 40.75 12.47 -1.03
N PRO A 373 40.69 11.57 -2.03
CA PRO A 373 41.85 11.18 -2.79
C PRO A 373 42.38 12.37 -3.58
N GLU A 374 43.71 12.54 -3.65
CA GLU A 374 44.32 13.54 -4.53
C GLU A 374 43.87 13.29 -5.98
N SER A 375 43.35 14.33 -6.63
CA SER A 375 42.96 14.23 -8.03
C SER A 375 44.22 14.11 -8.88
N ASP A 376 44.45 12.96 -9.50
CA ASP A 376 45.42 12.86 -10.59
C ASP A 376 45.04 13.89 -11.66
N SER A 377 45.94 14.84 -11.88
CA SER A 377 45.82 15.98 -12.81
C SER A 377 45.58 15.56 -14.25
#